data_AF-A0A067SRI5-F1
#
_entry.id   AF-A0A067SRI5-F1
#
_cell.length_a   1.000
_cell.length_b   1.000
_cell.length_c   1.000
_cell.angle_alpha   90.00
_cell.angle_beta   90.00
_cell.angle_gamma   90.00
#
_symmetry.space_group_name_H-M   'P 1'
#
loop_
_entity.id
_entity.type
_entity.pdbx_description
1 polymer ?
#
loop_
_entity_poly.entity_id
_entity_poly.type
_entity_poly.pdbx_seq_one_letter_code
_entity_poly.pdbx_strand_id
1 'polypeptide(L)'
;MSTPTMTLSPASGTFPFQEKTIPMPSGTKVILGSTEVSTGLPARVPSASNGWFPPKQTEDSAIASVSPLPLSSSHAEIWCDGGKHVLTFLALPLMQVYIRDLDSAFGTYVNAMRISKTTILKAGDTICLGSRIARNGKTPAYITDFHLSPVVAKVSLSGVSS
;
A
#
# COMPACT_ATOMS: atom_id res chain seq x y z
N MET A 1 -15.00 -2.27 -21.27
CA MET A 1 -14.39 -3.10 -20.21
C MET A 1 -14.42 -2.30 -18.92
N SER A 2 -14.79 -2.91 -17.79
CA SER A 2 -14.70 -2.24 -16.48
C SER A 2 -13.24 -2.01 -16.12
N THR A 3 -12.94 -0.86 -15.53
CA THR A 3 -11.60 -0.60 -14.96
C THR A 3 -11.33 -1.62 -13.86
N PRO A 4 -10.22 -2.37 -13.90
CA PRO A 4 -9.91 -3.30 -12.82
C PRO A 4 -9.70 -2.53 -11.52
N THR A 5 -10.17 -3.10 -10.43
CA THR A 5 -10.08 -2.50 -9.10
C THR A 5 -9.36 -3.44 -8.15
N MET A 6 -8.58 -2.85 -7.25
CA MET A 6 -7.93 -3.55 -6.16
C MET A 6 -8.47 -3.01 -4.84
N THR A 7 -9.06 -3.90 -4.06
CA THR A 7 -9.51 -3.61 -2.70
C THR A 7 -8.42 -4.03 -1.71
N LEU A 8 -8.11 -3.13 -0.79
CA LEU A 8 -7.16 -3.30 0.31
C LEU A 8 -7.93 -3.27 1.62
N SER A 9 -8.19 -4.44 2.18
CA SER A 9 -8.86 -4.57 3.48
C SER A 9 -7.82 -4.66 4.60
N PRO A 10 -7.94 -3.89 5.69
CA PRO A 10 -6.97 -3.92 6.79
C PRO A 10 -6.89 -5.30 7.44
N ALA A 11 -5.68 -5.83 7.62
CA ALA A 11 -5.44 -7.06 8.37
C ALA A 11 -5.41 -6.81 9.89
N SER A 12 -5.53 -7.87 10.71
CA SER A 12 -5.41 -7.73 12.16
C SER A 12 -4.02 -7.21 12.57
N GLY A 13 -3.96 -6.25 13.50
CA GLY A 13 -2.71 -5.69 14.03
C GLY A 13 -1.99 -4.67 13.14
N THR A 14 -2.55 -4.33 11.97
CA THR A 14 -2.06 -3.24 11.10
C THR A 14 -2.19 -1.86 11.76
N PHE A 15 -1.40 -0.88 11.29
CA PHE A 15 -1.77 0.51 11.44
C PHE A 15 -3.20 0.72 10.90
N PRO A 16 -4.12 1.36 11.64
CA PRO A 16 -5.52 1.41 11.27
C PRO A 16 -5.77 2.31 10.05
N PHE A 17 -6.48 1.80 9.07
CA PHE A 17 -6.97 2.55 7.91
C PHE A 17 -8.33 2.02 7.47
N GLN A 18 -9.13 2.87 6.82
CA GLN A 18 -10.37 2.43 6.18
C GLN A 18 -10.04 1.61 4.93
N GLU A 19 -10.83 0.57 4.65
CA GLU A 19 -10.72 -0.18 3.40
C GLU A 19 -10.66 0.75 2.18
N LYS A 20 -9.75 0.42 1.26
CA LYS A 20 -9.53 1.20 0.04
C LYS A 20 -9.90 0.38 -1.18
N THR A 21 -10.61 0.99 -2.14
CA THR A 21 -10.94 0.41 -3.45
C THR A 21 -10.30 1.27 -4.52
N ILE A 22 -9.14 0.83 -5.00
CA ILE A 22 -8.27 1.58 -5.90
C ILE A 22 -8.53 1.15 -7.34
N PRO A 23 -9.03 2.05 -8.22
CA PRO A 23 -9.11 1.77 -9.65
C PRO A 23 -7.72 1.78 -10.27
N MET A 24 -7.45 0.81 -11.14
CA MET A 24 -6.16 0.63 -11.82
C MET A 24 -6.35 0.66 -13.33
N PRO A 25 -6.63 1.83 -13.94
CA PRO A 25 -6.68 1.94 -15.38
C PRO A 25 -5.35 1.50 -16.01
N SER A 26 -5.43 0.83 -17.16
CA SER A 26 -4.24 0.30 -17.84
C SER A 26 -3.20 1.40 -18.07
N GLY A 27 -1.94 1.09 -17.79
CA GLY A 27 -0.82 2.02 -17.97
C GLY A 27 -0.69 3.09 -16.88
N THR A 28 -1.56 3.09 -15.87
CA THR A 28 -1.44 3.98 -14.71
C THR A 28 -0.82 3.23 -13.54
N LYS A 29 0.20 3.84 -12.93
CA LYS A 29 0.76 3.39 -11.66
C LYS A 29 0.17 4.19 -10.52
N VAL A 30 -0.22 3.50 -9.45
CA VAL A 30 -0.70 4.11 -8.22
C VAL A 30 0.37 3.93 -7.15
N ILE A 31 0.75 5.02 -6.49
CA ILE A 31 1.70 4.98 -5.37
C ILE A 31 0.92 4.67 -4.09
N LEU A 32 1.44 3.71 -3.33
CA LEU A 32 1.07 3.42 -1.95
C LEU A 32 2.07 4.13 -1.02
N GLY A 33 1.57 4.91 -0.08
CA GLY A 33 2.46 5.63 0.84
C GLY A 33 1.72 6.57 1.78
N SER A 34 2.50 7.33 2.54
CA SER A 34 1.98 8.30 3.50
C SER A 34 1.72 9.66 2.85
N THR A 35 1.04 10.54 3.59
CA THR A 35 0.64 11.86 3.10
C THR A 35 1.74 12.90 3.18
N GLU A 36 2.84 12.64 3.89
CA GLU A 36 3.95 13.57 3.98
C GLU A 36 4.58 13.78 2.60
N VAL A 37 4.71 15.04 2.22
CA VAL A 37 5.40 15.47 1.02
C VAL A 37 6.56 16.38 1.41
N SER A 38 7.68 16.24 0.72
CA SER A 38 8.76 17.23 0.77
C SER A 38 8.23 18.59 0.29
N THR A 39 8.81 19.66 0.82
CA THR A 39 8.43 21.03 0.49
C THR A 39 8.41 21.26 -1.03
N GLY A 40 7.33 21.87 -1.53
CA GLY A 40 7.18 22.21 -2.95
C GLY A 40 6.40 21.20 -3.80
N LEU A 41 5.95 20.07 -3.23
CA LEU A 41 5.06 19.13 -3.90
C LEU A 41 3.59 19.35 -3.50
N PRO A 42 2.62 19.02 -4.39
CA PRO A 42 1.21 19.15 -4.07
C PRO A 42 0.83 18.26 -2.88
N ALA A 43 -0.08 18.77 -2.05
CA ALA A 43 -0.58 18.05 -0.88
C ALA A 43 -1.22 16.71 -1.30
N ARG A 44 -0.83 15.63 -0.62
CA ARG A 44 -1.42 14.31 -0.82
C ARG A 44 -2.63 14.16 0.08
N VAL A 45 -3.80 14.05 -0.52
CA VAL A 45 -5.05 13.88 0.22
C VAL A 45 -5.44 12.39 0.23
N PRO A 46 -5.49 11.74 1.40
CA PRO A 46 -5.90 10.34 1.50
C PRO A 46 -7.39 10.19 1.17
N SER A 47 -7.73 9.18 0.39
CA SER A 47 -9.13 8.82 0.09
C SER A 47 -9.31 7.30 0.10
N ALA A 48 -10.56 6.84 0.13
CA ALA A 48 -10.88 5.42 -0.04
C ALA A 48 -10.53 4.90 -1.45
N SER A 49 -10.23 5.77 -2.42
CA SER A 49 -10.00 5.41 -3.83
C SER A 49 -8.56 5.61 -4.31
N ASN A 50 -7.62 5.90 -3.40
CA ASN A 50 -6.21 6.10 -3.73
C ASN A 50 -5.27 5.37 -2.78
N GLY A 51 -3.97 5.36 -3.12
CA GLY A 51 -2.94 4.69 -2.34
C GLY A 51 -2.38 5.46 -1.14
N TRP A 52 -2.91 6.65 -0.82
CA TRP A 52 -2.41 7.45 0.30
C TRP A 52 -3.07 7.05 1.61
N PHE A 53 -2.29 6.63 2.60
CA PHE A 53 -2.79 6.22 3.92
C PHE A 53 -2.85 7.44 4.85
N PRO A 54 -3.99 7.66 5.55
CA PRO A 54 -4.13 8.82 6.43
C PRO A 54 -3.29 8.66 7.71
N PRO A 55 -2.78 9.77 8.28
CA PRO A 55 -2.17 9.75 9.60
C PRO A 55 -3.23 9.52 10.68
N LYS A 56 -2.81 9.06 11.87
CA LYS A 56 -3.70 8.84 13.03
C LYS A 56 -3.41 9.91 14.08
N GLN A 57 -4.47 10.41 14.71
CA GLN A 57 -4.34 11.28 15.86
C GLN A 57 -3.68 10.53 17.02
N THR A 58 -2.76 11.20 17.70
CA THR A 58 -2.17 10.74 18.96
C THR A 58 -3.17 10.84 20.11
N GLU A 59 -2.86 10.22 21.25
CA GLU A 59 -3.70 10.35 22.46
C GLU A 59 -3.75 11.79 22.98
N ASP A 60 -2.67 12.55 22.75
CA ASP A 60 -2.64 13.98 22.96
C ASP A 60 -3.19 14.71 21.73
N SER A 61 -4.29 15.45 21.91
CA SER A 61 -4.93 16.21 20.84
C SER A 61 -4.17 17.48 20.44
N ALA A 62 -3.21 17.92 21.25
CA ALA A 62 -2.34 19.05 20.92
C ALA A 62 -1.24 18.66 19.92
N ILE A 63 -0.96 17.37 19.77
CA ILE A 63 0.04 16.85 18.84
C ILE A 63 -0.62 16.55 17.49
N ALA A 64 0.03 16.97 16.42
CA ALA A 64 -0.43 16.71 15.06
C ALA A 64 -0.49 15.19 14.80
N SER A 65 -1.46 14.77 13.98
CA SER A 65 -1.59 13.37 13.58
C SER A 65 -0.30 12.83 12.96
N VAL A 66 0.03 11.57 13.29
CA VAL A 66 1.27 10.93 12.89
C VAL A 66 0.98 9.78 11.92
N SER A 67 1.71 9.75 10.82
CA SER A 67 1.67 8.63 9.86
C SER A 67 2.33 7.38 10.43
N PRO A 68 2.02 6.18 9.92
CA PRO A 68 2.73 4.97 10.31
C PRO A 68 4.23 5.14 10.03
N LEU A 69 5.04 5.03 11.09
CA LEU A 69 6.50 5.23 11.00
C LEU A 69 7.20 4.22 10.06
N PRO A 70 6.72 2.97 9.90
CA PRO A 70 7.26 2.06 8.91
C PRO A 70 6.93 2.41 7.45
N LEU A 71 5.95 3.29 7.21
CA LEU A 71 5.48 3.66 5.88
C LEU A 71 6.29 4.84 5.37
N SER A 72 6.73 4.75 4.11
CA SER A 72 7.44 5.85 3.45
C SER A 72 6.44 6.73 2.70
N SER A 73 6.83 7.98 2.42
CA SER A 73 6.02 8.89 1.62
C SER A 73 5.67 8.26 0.26
N SER A 74 6.64 7.78 -0.49
CA SER A 74 6.43 6.93 -1.67
C SER A 74 6.99 5.54 -1.36
N HIS A 75 6.16 4.61 -0.89
CA HIS A 75 6.63 3.34 -0.35
C HIS A 75 6.64 2.21 -1.40
N ALA A 76 5.52 2.05 -2.10
CA ALA A 76 5.39 1.06 -3.15
C ALA A 76 4.57 1.61 -4.31
N GLU A 77 4.71 1.02 -5.49
CA GLU A 77 3.86 1.28 -6.65
C GLU A 77 3.07 0.02 -7.00
N ILE A 78 1.81 0.19 -7.37
CA ILE A 78 0.95 -0.86 -7.92
C ILE A 78 0.41 -0.45 -9.29
N TRP A 79 0.23 -1.41 -10.19
CA TRP A 79 -0.34 -1.15 -11.51
C TRP A 79 -0.93 -2.41 -12.13
N CYS A 80 -1.76 -2.20 -13.16
CA CYS A 80 -2.28 -3.27 -14.02
C CYS A 80 -1.65 -3.15 -15.42
N ASP A 81 -1.19 -4.26 -15.98
CA ASP A 81 -0.59 -4.30 -17.33
C ASP A 81 -1.62 -4.14 -18.47
N GLY A 82 -2.91 -4.20 -18.16
CA GLY A 82 -4.00 -4.12 -19.13
C GLY A 82 -4.02 -5.27 -20.15
N GLY A 83 -3.46 -6.44 -19.81
CA GLY A 83 -3.49 -7.62 -20.68
C GLY A 83 -2.51 -7.55 -21.86
N LYS A 84 -1.48 -6.69 -21.78
CA LYS A 84 -0.45 -6.58 -22.83
C LYS A 84 0.53 -7.75 -22.85
N HIS A 85 0.57 -8.59 -21.81
CA HIS A 85 1.36 -9.81 -21.79
C HIS A 85 0.64 -10.94 -22.54
N VAL A 86 0.79 -10.94 -23.87
CA VAL A 86 0.41 -12.05 -24.75
C VAL A 86 1.63 -12.96 -24.92
N LEU A 87 1.78 -13.96 -24.06
CA LEU A 87 2.77 -15.02 -24.25
C LEU A 87 2.11 -16.38 -24.03
N THR A 88 1.16 -16.75 -24.89
CA THR A 88 0.98 -18.13 -25.39
C THR A 88 -0.19 -18.16 -26.38
N PHE A 89 -0.01 -18.88 -27.49
CA PHE A 89 -0.90 -18.99 -28.65
C PHE A 89 -2.32 -19.56 -28.35
N LEU A 90 -2.73 -19.73 -27.09
CA LEU A 90 -4.01 -20.31 -26.68
C LEU A 90 -4.65 -19.65 -25.43
N ALA A 91 -4.06 -18.59 -24.86
CA ALA A 91 -4.57 -17.95 -23.64
C ALA A 91 -5.15 -16.56 -23.92
N LEU A 92 -6.39 -16.32 -23.46
CA LEU A 92 -7.02 -14.99 -23.45
C LEU A 92 -6.10 -13.97 -22.75
N PRO A 93 -6.14 -12.67 -23.12
CA PRO A 93 -5.34 -11.65 -22.46
C PRO A 93 -5.71 -11.56 -20.98
N LEU A 94 -4.83 -12.05 -20.11
CA LEU A 94 -5.01 -11.98 -18.66
C LEU A 94 -4.46 -10.64 -18.17
N MET A 95 -5.31 -9.84 -17.53
CA MET A 95 -4.86 -8.64 -16.83
C MET A 95 -4.15 -9.04 -15.55
N GLN A 96 -2.92 -8.56 -15.36
CA GLN A 96 -2.13 -8.90 -14.18
C GLN A 96 -1.79 -7.64 -13.38
N VAL A 97 -1.92 -7.77 -12.06
CA VAL A 97 -1.65 -6.69 -11.11
C VAL A 97 -0.26 -6.91 -10.52
N TYR A 98 0.51 -5.84 -10.45
CA TYR A 98 1.88 -5.88 -9.96
C TYR A 98 2.04 -4.93 -8.79
N ILE A 99 3.02 -5.25 -7.94
CA ILE A 99 3.55 -4.39 -6.90
C ILE A 99 5.07 -4.32 -7.01
N ARG A 100 5.62 -3.16 -6.68
CA ARG A 100 7.06 -2.98 -6.53
C ARG A 100 7.34 -2.03 -5.37
N ASP A 101 8.36 -2.37 -4.58
CA ASP A 101 8.93 -1.48 -3.57
C ASP A 101 9.70 -0.31 -4.21
N LEU A 102 9.51 0.90 -3.71
CA LEU A 102 10.17 2.12 -4.17
C LEU A 102 11.38 2.47 -3.29
N ASP A 103 12.21 1.47 -3.01
CA ASP A 103 13.37 1.57 -2.11
C ASP A 103 12.99 2.10 -0.72
N SER A 104 11.91 1.55 -0.17
CA SER A 104 11.37 1.99 1.10
C SER A 104 12.29 1.61 2.26
N ALA A 105 12.33 2.44 3.30
CA ALA A 105 13.24 2.26 4.44
C ALA A 105 13.04 0.93 5.18
N PHE A 106 11.81 0.42 5.22
CA PHE A 106 11.43 -0.80 5.95
C PHE A 106 11.01 -1.96 5.04
N GLY A 107 11.05 -1.75 3.72
CA GLY A 107 10.73 -2.75 2.70
C GLY A 107 9.23 -3.06 2.55
N THR A 108 8.89 -3.64 1.41
CA THR A 108 7.57 -4.20 1.10
C THR A 108 7.61 -5.72 1.15
N TYR A 109 6.52 -6.34 1.64
CA TYR A 109 6.38 -7.80 1.72
C TYR A 109 5.05 -8.24 1.11
N VAL A 110 5.06 -9.41 0.46
CA VAL A 110 3.87 -10.10 -0.05
C VAL A 110 3.83 -11.49 0.59
N ASN A 111 2.73 -11.83 1.27
CA ASN A 111 2.57 -13.08 2.01
C ASN A 111 3.75 -13.35 2.97
N ALA A 112 4.14 -12.32 3.74
CA ALA A 112 5.28 -12.30 4.66
C ALA A 112 6.68 -12.44 4.03
N MET A 113 6.78 -12.55 2.70
CA MET A 113 8.05 -12.59 1.97
C MET A 113 8.44 -11.21 1.49
N ARG A 114 9.66 -10.73 1.81
CA ARG A 114 10.15 -9.44 1.32
C ARG A 114 10.35 -9.49 -0.19
N ILE A 115 9.82 -8.50 -0.91
CA ILE A 115 10.03 -8.37 -2.34
C ILE A 115 11.24 -7.47 -2.63
N SER A 116 12.03 -7.85 -3.63
CA SER A 116 13.18 -7.07 -4.13
C SER A 116 13.03 -6.65 -5.59
N LYS A 117 12.00 -7.18 -6.27
CA LYS A 117 11.68 -6.93 -7.67
C LYS A 117 10.17 -6.80 -7.81
N THR A 118 9.74 -6.33 -8.98
CA THR A 118 8.34 -6.38 -9.39
C THR A 118 7.76 -7.76 -9.13
N THR A 119 6.66 -7.80 -8.40
CA THR A 119 5.99 -9.03 -7.97
C THR A 119 4.54 -9.00 -8.41
N ILE A 120 4.03 -10.12 -8.91
CA ILE A 120 2.63 -10.28 -9.30
C ILE A 120 1.79 -10.43 -8.02
N LEU A 121 0.71 -9.65 -7.92
CA LEU A 121 -0.30 -9.80 -6.88
C LEU A 121 -1.47 -10.65 -7.37
N LYS A 122 -1.97 -11.50 -6.48
CA LYS A 122 -3.17 -12.31 -6.68
C LYS A 122 -4.25 -11.92 -5.66
N ALA A 123 -5.50 -12.20 -6.00
CA ALA A 123 -6.57 -12.10 -5.03
C ALA A 123 -6.32 -13.06 -3.86
N GLY A 124 -6.50 -12.56 -2.64
CA GLY A 124 -6.21 -13.28 -1.40
C GLY A 124 -4.82 -13.01 -0.82
N ASP A 125 -3.89 -12.45 -1.60
CA ASP A 125 -2.56 -12.10 -1.09
C ASP A 125 -2.63 -11.07 0.03
N THR A 126 -1.63 -11.08 0.91
CA THR A 126 -1.45 -10.06 1.94
C THR A 126 -0.22 -9.23 1.63
N ILE A 127 -0.39 -7.92 1.47
CA ILE A 127 0.72 -6.98 1.34
C ILE A 127 1.04 -6.36 2.71
N CYS A 128 2.32 -6.12 2.96
CA CYS A 128 2.80 -5.40 4.13
C CYS A 128 3.74 -4.29 3.66
N LEU A 129 3.40 -3.05 3.98
CA LEU A 129 4.19 -1.86 3.70
C LEU A 129 4.95 -1.49 4.97
N GLY A 130 6.25 -1.77 4.97
CA GLY A 130 7.15 -1.63 6.10
C GLY A 130 7.18 -2.84 7.00
N SER A 131 7.96 -2.73 8.08
CA SER A 131 8.13 -3.74 9.12
C SER A 131 7.86 -3.12 10.49
N ARG A 132 7.39 -3.93 11.44
CA ARG A 132 7.14 -3.44 12.80
C ARG A 132 8.39 -2.86 13.43
N ILE A 133 8.28 -1.66 14.01
CA ILE A 133 9.35 -1.00 14.74
C ILE A 133 9.22 -1.36 16.23
N ALA A 134 10.31 -1.82 16.84
CA ALA A 134 10.33 -2.07 18.28
C ALA A 134 10.39 -0.73 19.04
N ARG A 135 9.53 -0.57 20.03
CA ARG A 135 9.59 0.57 20.97
C ARG A 135 10.90 0.52 21.75
N ASN A 136 11.56 1.66 21.88
CA ASN A 136 12.77 1.80 22.69
C ASN A 136 12.72 3.10 23.52
N GLY A 137 13.74 3.34 24.35
CA GLY A 137 13.81 4.52 25.23
C GLY A 137 13.87 5.88 24.50
N LYS A 138 14.04 5.90 23.18
CA LYS A 138 13.98 7.12 22.34
C LYS A 138 12.61 7.32 21.69
N THR A 139 11.71 6.34 21.75
CA THR A 139 10.36 6.47 21.20
C THR A 139 9.56 7.42 22.10
N PRO A 140 9.09 8.57 21.59
CA PRO A 140 8.30 9.50 22.40
C PRO A 140 7.03 8.85 22.94
N ALA A 141 6.58 9.28 24.12
CA ALA A 141 5.40 8.72 24.78
C ALA A 141 4.12 8.84 23.94
N TYR A 142 4.00 9.89 23.12
CA TYR A 142 2.85 10.13 22.24
C TYR A 142 2.77 9.16 21.04
N ILE A 143 3.86 8.46 20.73
CA ILE A 143 3.87 7.42 19.69
C ILE A 143 3.26 6.16 20.28
N THR A 144 2.04 5.83 19.87
CA THR A 144 1.36 4.58 20.25
C THR A 144 1.86 3.39 19.44
N ASP A 145 1.52 2.17 19.86
CA ASP A 145 1.91 0.95 19.15
C ASP A 145 1.34 0.88 17.73
N PHE A 146 0.21 1.53 17.46
CA PHE A 146 -0.31 1.63 16.10
C PHE A 146 0.68 2.33 15.16
N HIS A 147 1.29 3.44 15.58
CA HIS A 147 2.26 4.19 14.78
C HIS A 147 3.54 3.40 14.48
N LEU A 148 3.84 2.38 15.30
CA LEU A 148 4.97 1.47 15.12
C LEU A 148 4.62 0.23 14.29
N SER A 149 3.33 -0.01 14.04
CA SER A 149 2.84 -1.10 13.20
C SER A 149 2.96 -0.73 11.72
N PRO A 150 3.28 -1.71 10.85
CA PRO A 150 3.24 -1.51 9.41
C PRO A 150 1.79 -1.41 8.91
N VAL A 151 1.64 -1.00 7.66
CA VAL A 151 0.36 -1.09 6.96
C VAL A 151 0.26 -2.48 6.33
N VAL A 152 -0.68 -3.30 6.79
CA VAL A 152 -0.93 -4.66 6.31
C VAL A 152 -2.33 -4.74 5.74
N ALA A 153 -2.42 -5.19 4.49
CA ALA A 153 -3.69 -5.25 3.78
C ALA A 153 -3.86 -6.59 3.04
N LYS A 154 -5.07 -7.15 3.12
CA LYS A 154 -5.49 -8.25 2.25
C LYS A 154 -5.96 -7.69 0.92
N VAL A 155 -5.48 -8.30 -0.16
CA VAL A 155 -5.75 -7.91 -1.55
C VAL A 155 -6.98 -8.67 -2.04
N SER A 156 -7.96 -7.94 -2.55
CA SER A 156 -9.03 -8.49 -3.39
C SER A 156 -8.99 -7.81 -4.74
N LEU A 157 -9.08 -8.57 -5.83
CA LEU A 157 -9.02 -8.04 -7.19
C LEU A 157 -10.36 -8.25 -7.89
N SER A 158 -10.80 -7.26 -8.65
CA SER A 158 -12.03 -7.33 -9.45
C SER A 158 -11.78 -6.75 -10.84
N GLY A 159 -12.43 -7.34 -11.85
CA GLY A 159 -12.20 -6.95 -13.24
C GLY A 159 -10.84 -7.39 -13.81
N VAL A 160 -10.16 -8.33 -13.15
CA VAL A 160 -8.98 -9.04 -13.65
C VAL A 160 -9.30 -10.51 -13.80
N SER A 161 -8.64 -11.19 -14.74
CA SER A 161 -8.81 -12.62 -14.94
C SER A 161 -8.08 -13.39 -13.83
N SER A 162 -8.83 -14.27 -13.14
CA SER A 162 -8.35 -15.19 -12.10
C SER A 162 -7.47 -16.31 -12.63
#